data_AF-A0A812I5S7-F1
#
_entry.id   AF-A0A812I5S7-F1
#
_cell.length_a   1.000
_cell.length_b   1.000
_cell.length_c   1.000
_cell.angle_alpha   90.00
_cell.angle_beta   90.00
_cell.angle_gamma   90.00
#
_symmetry.space_group_name_H-M   'P 1'
#
loop_
_entity.id
_entity.type
_entity.pdbx_description
1 polymer ?
#
loop_
_entity_poly.entity_id
_entity_poly.type
_entity_poly.pdbx_seq_one_letter_code
_entity_poly.pdbx_strand_id
1 'polypeptide(L)'
;MSLLTPRLDWILGCCTAGGCDSHGQTEFQVQLSSEPAPVAPAHGAKHLLTSGDSFDITFTPRLFGTQALSRASNAPFTPRQRDLRAQLELPSLQTYPVPPNLGPETAEEVRKERLLEMYREFALDLHTGMYLTQLTSNRDYADIHVQLMEDLTTLKLDQSNGRIIEFPLTNVSKVYRIVKNDDKWYAAGTPLPHSSANTEQIVVVEFMRRKLAFVFKELQVSQRFLICMELLIRRAQQKQA
;
A
#
# COMPACT_ATOMS: atom_id res chain seq x y z
N MET A 1 31.31 -9.72 21.63
CA MET A 1 31.38 -10.23 20.25
C MET A 1 30.30 -11.28 20.07
N SER A 2 29.25 -10.97 19.30
CA SER A 2 28.25 -11.95 18.86
C SER A 2 27.67 -11.44 17.55
N LEU A 3 27.99 -12.17 16.48
CA LEU A 3 27.50 -11.95 15.13
C LEU A 3 26.15 -12.66 15.01
N LEU A 4 25.09 -11.89 14.78
CA LEU A 4 23.79 -12.43 14.36
C LEU A 4 23.51 -11.93 12.96
N THR A 5 23.96 -12.69 11.98
CA THR A 5 23.44 -12.69 10.61
C THR A 5 22.19 -13.57 10.57
N PRO A 6 21.06 -13.10 9.99
CA PRO A 6 20.05 -14.03 9.53
C PRO A 6 20.27 -14.32 8.04
N ARG A 7 20.68 -15.56 7.77
CA ARG A 7 20.59 -16.24 6.47
C ARG A 7 19.12 -16.30 6.04
N LEU A 8 18.80 -15.82 4.83
CA LEU A 8 17.53 -16.07 4.18
C LEU A 8 17.59 -17.40 3.43
N ASP A 9 17.12 -18.47 4.05
CA ASP A 9 16.83 -19.73 3.36
C ASP A 9 15.73 -20.48 4.10
N TRP A 10 14.52 -20.51 3.52
CA TRP A 10 13.60 -21.66 3.44
C TRP A 10 12.14 -21.20 3.19
N ILE A 11 11.43 -21.91 2.30
CA ILE A 11 10.16 -22.61 2.56
C ILE A 11 9.73 -23.33 1.25
N LEU A 12 10.02 -24.64 1.21
CA LEU A 12 9.25 -25.68 0.54
C LEU A 12 8.33 -26.29 1.62
N GLY A 13 7.07 -26.59 1.31
CA GLY A 13 6.23 -27.35 2.25
C GLY A 13 4.72 -27.22 2.10
N CYS A 14 4.19 -27.86 1.06
CA CYS A 14 3.05 -28.80 1.06
C CYS A 14 1.64 -28.50 1.65
N CYS A 15 0.67 -28.96 0.84
CA CYS A 15 -0.58 -29.69 1.13
C CYS A 15 -1.94 -28.96 1.16
N THR A 16 -2.73 -29.40 0.17
CA THR A 16 -4.17 -29.45 -0.07
C THR A 16 -5.03 -29.98 1.07
N ALA A 17 -6.28 -29.50 1.18
CA ALA A 17 -7.50 -30.31 1.10
C ALA A 17 -8.79 -29.50 1.33
N GLY A 18 -9.86 -29.91 0.64
CA GLY A 18 -11.18 -30.15 1.25
C GLY A 18 -12.17 -28.98 1.25
N GLY A 19 -13.18 -29.06 0.37
CA GLY A 19 -14.31 -28.14 0.33
C GLY A 19 -15.40 -28.41 1.38
N CYS A 20 -16.41 -27.54 1.39
CA CYS A 20 -17.81 -27.91 1.55
C CYS A 20 -18.72 -26.74 1.12
N ASP A 21 -19.74 -27.08 0.34
CA ASP A 21 -20.93 -26.26 0.08
C ASP A 21 -21.66 -25.91 1.37
N SER A 22 -22.42 -24.81 1.37
CA SER A 22 -23.85 -24.80 1.73
C SER A 22 -24.48 -23.40 1.68
N HIS A 23 -25.49 -23.30 0.81
CA HIS A 23 -26.82 -22.71 1.04
C HIS A 23 -27.00 -21.27 1.55
N GLY A 24 -27.91 -20.58 0.85
CA GLY A 24 -29.12 -20.10 1.50
C GLY A 24 -29.36 -18.60 1.43
N GLN A 25 -30.14 -18.21 0.42
CA GLN A 25 -30.76 -16.89 0.24
C GLN A 25 -31.50 -16.41 1.50
N THR A 26 -31.47 -15.10 1.78
CA THR A 26 -32.71 -14.34 2.00
C THR A 26 -32.49 -12.84 1.77
N GLU A 27 -33.39 -12.27 0.98
CA GLU A 27 -33.49 -10.88 0.55
C GLU A 27 -33.96 -9.96 1.69
N PHE A 28 -33.53 -8.69 1.66
CA PHE A 28 -34.28 -7.57 2.24
C PHE A 28 -34.20 -6.39 1.25
N GLN A 29 -35.25 -6.26 0.43
CA GLN A 29 -35.43 -5.16 -0.51
C GLN A 29 -36.18 -4.03 0.17
N VAL A 30 -35.53 -2.87 0.37
CA VAL A 30 -36.17 -1.65 0.88
C VAL A 30 -36.53 -0.76 -0.30
N GLN A 31 -37.81 -0.77 -0.69
CA GLN A 31 -38.37 0.17 -1.66
C GLN A 31 -38.68 1.50 -0.96
N LEU A 32 -37.97 2.56 -1.34
CA LEU A 32 -38.32 3.92 -0.98
C LEU A 32 -39.20 4.52 -2.09
N SER A 33 -40.51 4.48 -1.87
CA SER A 33 -41.48 5.18 -2.72
C SER A 33 -41.53 6.65 -2.32
N SER A 34 -41.32 7.55 -3.28
CA SER A 34 -41.69 8.95 -3.17
C SER A 34 -42.57 9.29 -4.37
N GLU A 35 -43.83 9.58 -4.10
CA GLU A 35 -44.84 9.88 -5.11
C GLU A 35 -44.63 11.30 -5.69
N PRO A 36 -44.77 11.51 -7.02
CA PRO A 36 -44.63 12.82 -7.64
C PRO A 36 -45.98 13.52 -7.79
N ALA A 37 -46.01 14.84 -7.60
CA ALA A 37 -47.14 15.68 -8.04
C ALA A 37 -46.68 16.70 -9.10
N PRO A 38 -47.52 17.05 -10.10
CA PRO A 38 -47.06 17.48 -11.43
C PRO A 38 -47.43 18.93 -11.76
N VAL A 39 -46.52 19.72 -12.36
CA VAL A 39 -46.86 20.76 -13.36
C VAL A 39 -45.64 21.06 -14.26
N ALA A 40 -45.83 21.02 -15.57
CA ALA A 40 -44.86 21.31 -16.64
C ALA A 40 -44.79 22.81 -17.02
N PRO A 41 -44.13 23.22 -18.11
CA PRO A 41 -42.69 23.21 -18.39
C PRO A 41 -42.15 24.65 -18.59
N ALA A 42 -40.92 24.95 -18.15
CA ALA A 42 -40.24 26.19 -18.56
C ALA A 42 -38.74 25.97 -18.75
N HIS A 43 -38.27 26.46 -19.88
CA HIS A 43 -36.94 26.31 -20.44
C HIS A 43 -35.83 26.86 -19.53
N GLY A 44 -34.72 26.12 -19.47
CA GLY A 44 -33.40 26.73 -19.61
C GLY A 44 -32.77 27.43 -18.41
N ALA A 45 -32.92 26.92 -17.19
CA ALA A 45 -32.01 27.25 -16.10
C ALA A 45 -31.19 26.01 -15.75
N LYS A 46 -30.02 25.86 -16.40
CA LYS A 46 -29.00 24.90 -15.95
C LYS A 46 -28.53 25.37 -14.57
N HIS A 47 -29.09 24.79 -13.52
CA HIS A 47 -28.67 25.08 -12.16
C HIS A 47 -27.18 24.74 -12.03
N LEU A 48 -26.37 25.74 -11.70
CA LEU A 48 -24.92 25.68 -11.62
C LEU A 48 -24.45 24.96 -10.33
N LEU A 49 -25.10 23.85 -9.97
CA LEU A 49 -24.73 23.00 -8.82
C LEU A 49 -24.31 21.58 -9.22
N THR A 50 -24.26 21.27 -10.51
CA THR A 50 -23.68 20.02 -11.05
C THR A 50 -22.36 20.27 -11.78
N SER A 51 -21.62 21.29 -11.36
CA SER A 51 -20.19 21.35 -11.63
C SER A 51 -19.52 20.50 -10.56
N GLY A 52 -18.86 19.40 -10.96
CA GLY A 52 -18.04 18.61 -10.03
C GLY A 52 -17.06 19.54 -9.33
N ASP A 53 -17.09 19.55 -8.01
CA ASP A 53 -16.22 20.40 -7.20
C ASP A 53 -14.77 19.99 -7.48
N SER A 54 -13.96 20.95 -7.95
CA SER A 54 -12.53 20.73 -8.20
C SER A 54 -11.75 20.47 -6.89
N PHE A 55 -12.40 20.61 -5.73
CA PHE A 55 -11.87 20.28 -4.41
C PHE A 55 -12.41 18.96 -3.85
N ASP A 56 -13.12 18.15 -4.65
CA ASP A 56 -13.52 16.81 -4.23
C ASP A 56 -12.31 15.86 -4.18
N ILE A 57 -11.61 15.92 -3.04
CA ILE A 57 -10.50 15.05 -2.68
C ILE A 57 -10.95 13.62 -2.32
N THR A 58 -12.26 13.34 -2.25
CA THR A 58 -12.75 12.04 -1.75
C THR A 58 -12.63 10.92 -2.78
N PHE A 59 -12.42 11.24 -4.06
CA PHE A 59 -12.42 10.25 -5.15
C PHE A 59 -11.31 10.41 -6.19
N THR A 60 -10.26 11.20 -5.94
CA THR A 60 -9.12 11.21 -6.87
C THR A 60 -8.14 10.10 -6.47
N PRO A 61 -8.13 8.91 -7.12
CA PRO A 61 -7.11 7.91 -6.88
C PRO A 61 -5.76 8.53 -7.24
N ARG A 62 -4.95 8.85 -6.22
CA ARG A 62 -3.54 9.16 -6.43
C ARG A 62 -2.87 7.85 -6.82
N LEU A 63 -2.89 7.56 -8.11
CA LEU A 63 -2.35 6.35 -8.70
C LEU A 63 -0.89 6.21 -8.31
N PHE A 64 -0.57 5.17 -7.55
CA PHE A 64 0.80 4.85 -7.18
C PHE A 64 1.52 4.30 -8.42
N GLY A 65 2.37 5.13 -9.05
CA GLY A 65 3.06 4.78 -10.30
C GLY A 65 3.90 5.94 -10.85
N THR A 66 4.61 5.71 -11.95
CA THR A 66 5.55 6.66 -12.59
C THR A 66 4.90 8.00 -12.96
N GLN A 67 3.57 8.06 -13.13
CA GLN A 67 2.83 9.30 -13.40
C GLN A 67 2.48 10.12 -12.15
N ALA A 68 2.49 9.55 -10.94
CA ALA A 68 2.35 10.35 -9.71
C ALA A 68 3.63 11.13 -9.39
N LEU A 69 4.80 10.64 -9.80
CA LEU A 69 6.09 11.32 -9.62
C LEU A 69 6.16 12.69 -10.30
N SER A 70 5.48 12.88 -11.44
CA SER A 70 5.46 14.16 -12.14
C SER A 70 4.45 15.16 -11.58
N ARG A 71 3.40 14.70 -10.89
CA ARG A 71 2.34 15.56 -10.34
C ARG A 71 2.53 15.88 -8.85
N ALA A 72 3.14 14.98 -8.08
CA ALA A 72 3.43 15.18 -6.66
C ALA A 72 4.74 15.95 -6.41
N SER A 73 5.74 15.87 -7.29
CA SER A 73 7.03 16.54 -7.08
C SER A 73 6.97 18.07 -7.12
N ASN A 74 5.94 18.64 -7.74
CA ASN A 74 5.74 20.10 -7.85
C ASN A 74 4.57 20.65 -7.01
N ALA A 75 3.91 19.83 -6.19
CA ALA A 75 2.86 20.31 -5.31
C ALA A 75 3.49 21.03 -4.09
N PRO A 76 3.04 22.25 -3.73
CA PRO A 76 3.57 22.94 -2.57
C PRO A 76 3.27 22.15 -1.29
N PHE A 77 4.31 21.87 -0.49
CA PHE A 77 4.14 21.21 0.80
C PHE A 77 3.40 22.10 1.78
N THR A 78 2.42 21.53 2.47
CA THR A 78 1.82 22.19 3.65
C THR A 78 2.87 22.29 4.78
N PRO A 79 2.75 23.25 5.72
CA PRO A 79 3.67 23.37 6.85
C PRO A 79 3.82 22.05 7.62
N ARG A 80 2.71 21.36 7.90
CA ARG A 80 2.70 20.04 8.57
C ARG A 80 3.47 18.97 7.80
N GLN A 81 3.33 18.92 6.47
CA GLN A 81 4.10 17.96 5.66
C GLN A 81 5.60 18.28 5.66
N ARG A 82 5.97 19.57 5.70
CA ARG A 82 7.39 19.97 5.81
C ARG A 82 7.98 19.52 7.13
N ASP A 83 7.26 19.70 8.22
CA ASP A 83 7.68 19.27 9.56
C ASP A 83 7.82 17.74 9.63
N LEU A 84 6.83 17.01 9.10
CA LEU A 84 6.88 15.54 9.00
C LEU A 84 8.08 15.08 8.15
N ARG A 85 8.31 15.73 7.00
CA ARG A 85 9.45 15.45 6.11
C ARG A 85 10.79 15.69 6.80
N ALA A 86 10.90 16.76 7.58
CA ALA A 86 12.11 17.09 8.32
C ALA A 86 12.45 16.03 9.37
N GLN A 87 11.43 15.43 9.99
CA GLN A 87 11.63 14.33 10.94
C GLN A 87 12.09 13.04 10.26
N LEU A 88 11.76 12.81 8.98
CA LEU A 88 12.07 11.59 8.26
C LEU A 88 13.57 11.53 7.91
N GLU A 89 14.24 10.55 8.51
CA GLU A 89 15.65 10.22 8.36
C GLU A 89 15.77 8.71 8.16
N LEU A 90 16.86 8.27 7.51
CA LEU A 90 17.11 6.85 7.31
C LEU A 90 17.37 6.17 8.67
N PRO A 91 16.69 5.04 8.95
CA PRO A 91 16.97 4.25 10.15
C PRO A 91 18.39 3.68 10.09
N SER A 92 19.00 3.46 11.24
CA SER A 92 20.35 2.88 11.30
C SER A 92 20.35 1.43 10.81
N LEU A 93 21.04 1.15 9.70
CA LEU A 93 21.17 -0.19 9.12
C LEU A 93 22.64 -0.52 8.88
N GLN A 94 23.00 -1.81 9.01
CA GLN A 94 24.34 -2.28 8.65
C GLN A 94 24.61 -2.17 7.15
N THR A 95 23.57 -2.38 6.34
CA THR A 95 23.63 -2.26 4.88
C THR A 95 22.31 -1.70 4.38
N TYR A 96 22.36 -0.61 3.63
CA TYR A 96 21.17 -0.01 3.04
C TYR A 96 20.78 -0.72 1.74
N PRO A 97 19.48 -0.92 1.50
CA PRO A 97 19.02 -1.47 0.23
C PRO A 97 19.33 -0.53 -0.94
N VAL A 98 19.61 -1.10 -2.10
CA VAL A 98 19.85 -0.32 -3.32
C VAL A 98 18.49 0.09 -3.91
N PRO A 99 18.25 1.39 -4.16
CA PRO A 99 17.04 1.83 -4.86
C PRO A 99 16.95 1.18 -6.25
N PRO A 100 15.74 0.80 -6.73
CA PRO A 100 15.60 0.06 -7.98
C PRO A 100 16.15 0.77 -9.23
N ASN A 101 16.29 2.10 -9.17
CA ASN A 101 16.75 2.94 -10.29
C ASN A 101 18.27 3.17 -10.31
N LEU A 102 19.02 2.63 -9.34
CA LEU A 102 20.47 2.87 -9.22
C LEU A 102 21.26 1.58 -9.39
N GLY A 103 22.32 1.66 -10.19
CA GLY A 103 23.31 0.59 -10.32
C GLY A 103 24.28 0.52 -9.13
N PRO A 104 24.94 -0.63 -8.92
CA PRO A 104 25.89 -0.85 -7.82
C PRO A 104 27.09 0.11 -7.85
N GLU A 105 27.43 0.63 -9.04
CA GLU A 105 28.56 1.53 -9.29
C GLU A 105 28.34 2.97 -8.78
N THR A 106 27.12 3.31 -8.35
CA THR A 106 26.81 4.64 -7.81
C THR A 106 27.49 4.81 -6.45
N ALA A 107 28.12 5.97 -6.19
CA ALA A 107 28.70 6.32 -4.90
C ALA A 107 27.71 6.12 -3.75
N GLU A 108 28.20 5.68 -2.58
CA GLU A 108 27.35 5.31 -1.44
C GLU A 108 26.54 6.50 -0.91
N GLU A 109 27.14 7.69 -0.87
CA GLU A 109 26.49 8.93 -0.43
C GLU A 109 25.28 9.26 -1.30
N VAL A 110 25.47 9.23 -2.63
CA VAL A 110 24.40 9.48 -3.61
C VAL A 110 23.30 8.43 -3.49
N ARG A 111 23.67 7.17 -3.26
CA ARG A 111 22.69 6.09 -3.07
C ARG A 111 21.84 6.31 -1.83
N LYS A 112 22.46 6.71 -0.70
CA LYS A 112 21.75 7.03 0.55
C LYS A 112 20.84 8.24 0.39
N GLU A 113 21.30 9.28 -0.29
CA GLU A 113 20.50 10.48 -0.54
C GLU A 113 19.24 10.14 -1.35
N ARG A 114 19.38 9.39 -2.45
CA ARG A 114 18.24 8.95 -3.26
C ARG A 114 17.30 8.00 -2.51
N LEU A 115 17.84 7.12 -1.67
CA LEU A 115 17.03 6.25 -0.81
C LEU A 115 16.21 7.09 0.19
N LEU A 116 16.81 8.11 0.79
CA LEU A 116 16.15 9.02 1.71
C LEU A 116 15.05 9.84 1.04
N GLU A 117 15.30 10.36 -0.17
CA GLU A 117 14.27 11.05 -0.96
C GLU A 117 13.09 10.14 -1.25
N MET A 118 13.35 8.94 -1.78
CA MET A 118 12.33 7.95 -2.10
C MET A 118 11.51 7.55 -0.86
N TYR A 119 12.18 7.37 0.29
CA TYR A 119 11.55 7.07 1.57
C TYR A 119 10.67 8.23 2.07
N ARG A 120 11.16 9.46 1.98
CA ARG A 120 10.42 10.67 2.39
C ARG A 120 9.15 10.85 1.59
N GLU A 121 9.23 10.73 0.27
CA GLU A 121 8.07 10.79 -0.61
C GLU A 121 7.05 9.72 -0.25
N PHE A 122 7.49 8.47 -0.10
CA PHE A 122 6.61 7.37 0.27
C PHE A 122 5.88 7.61 1.59
N ALA A 123 6.61 8.01 2.63
CA ALA A 123 6.01 8.23 3.95
C ALA A 123 5.03 9.41 3.94
N LEU A 124 5.28 10.45 3.14
CA LEU A 124 4.36 11.57 2.96
C LEU A 124 3.10 11.14 2.21
N ASP A 125 3.23 10.40 1.11
CA ASP A 125 2.09 9.86 0.35
C ASP A 125 1.23 8.97 1.27
N LEU A 126 1.87 8.08 2.00
CA LEU A 126 1.20 7.20 2.95
C LEU A 126 0.55 7.98 4.10
N HIS A 127 1.16 9.05 4.59
CA HIS A 127 0.56 9.93 5.60
C HIS A 127 -0.66 10.70 5.06
N THR A 128 -0.65 11.09 3.78
CA THR A 128 -1.83 11.69 3.14
C THR A 128 -2.96 10.70 2.89
N GLY A 129 -2.68 9.40 2.98
CA GLY A 129 -3.62 8.34 2.67
C GLY A 129 -3.45 7.84 1.25
N MET A 130 -3.41 6.51 1.10
CA MET A 130 -3.24 5.82 -0.18
C MET A 130 -4.30 4.73 -0.32
N TYR A 131 -4.88 4.62 -1.51
CA TYR A 131 -5.71 3.47 -1.88
C TYR A 131 -4.83 2.37 -2.45
N LEU A 132 -4.92 1.18 -1.88
CA LEU A 132 -4.15 0.01 -2.25
C LEU A 132 -5.09 -1.18 -2.43
N THR A 133 -4.71 -2.11 -3.30
CA THR A 133 -5.42 -3.38 -3.45
C THR A 133 -4.84 -4.38 -2.45
N GLN A 134 -5.70 -4.91 -1.58
CA GLN A 134 -5.40 -5.97 -0.63
C GLN A 134 -5.86 -7.32 -1.17
N LEU A 135 -5.02 -8.34 -0.99
CA LEU A 135 -5.45 -9.72 -1.07
C LEU A 135 -5.94 -10.19 0.31
N THR A 136 -7.20 -10.57 0.36
CA THR A 136 -7.88 -11.04 1.58
C THR A 136 -7.60 -12.52 1.87
N SER A 137 -8.01 -13.02 3.03
CA SER A 137 -7.85 -14.43 3.41
C SER A 137 -8.66 -15.40 2.54
N ASN A 138 -9.77 -14.94 1.98
CA ASN A 138 -10.62 -15.63 1.00
C ASN A 138 -10.03 -15.59 -0.42
N ARG A 139 -8.83 -15.00 -0.60
CA ARG A 139 -8.16 -14.81 -1.89
C ARG A 139 -8.90 -13.85 -2.84
N ASP A 140 -9.81 -13.06 -2.30
CA ASP A 140 -10.48 -11.99 -3.02
C ASP A 140 -9.66 -10.70 -2.94
N TYR A 141 -9.83 -9.84 -3.93
CA TYR A 141 -9.21 -8.53 -3.98
C TYR A 141 -10.17 -7.50 -3.38
N ALA A 142 -9.65 -6.66 -2.51
CA ALA A 142 -10.39 -5.56 -1.90
C ALA A 142 -9.58 -4.27 -2.00
N ASP A 143 -10.22 -3.17 -2.36
CA ASP A 143 -9.58 -1.86 -2.26
C ASP A 143 -9.67 -1.36 -0.82
N ILE A 144 -8.52 -0.95 -0.29
CA ILE A 144 -8.38 -0.48 1.08
C ILE A 144 -7.72 0.89 1.09
N HIS A 145 -8.10 1.72 2.06
CA HIS A 145 -7.42 2.98 2.32
C HIS A 145 -6.42 2.79 3.46
N VAL A 146 -5.16 3.11 3.21
CA VAL A 146 -4.06 2.99 4.18
C VAL A 146 -3.48 4.36 4.46
N GLN A 147 -3.33 4.69 5.74
CA GLN A 147 -2.80 5.97 6.18
C GLN A 147 -1.76 5.81 7.29
N LEU A 148 -0.61 6.48 7.15
CA LEU A 148 0.37 6.61 8.23
C LEU A 148 -0.03 7.74 9.17
N MET A 149 0.02 7.47 10.47
CA MET A 149 -0.24 8.47 11.52
C MET A 149 0.94 9.45 11.68
N GLU A 150 0.68 10.60 12.30
CA GLU A 150 1.69 11.66 12.56
C GLU A 150 2.86 11.18 13.42
N ASP A 151 2.64 10.15 14.25
CA ASP A 151 3.68 9.49 15.06
C ASP A 151 4.74 8.76 14.21
N LEU A 152 4.46 8.51 12.92
CA LEU A 152 5.24 7.69 11.99
C LEU A 152 5.44 6.24 12.46
N THR A 153 4.62 5.77 13.39
CA THR A 153 4.70 4.44 13.99
C THR A 153 3.43 3.63 13.85
N THR A 154 2.32 4.24 13.47
CA THR A 154 1.01 3.56 13.38
C THR A 154 0.42 3.66 11.98
N LEU A 155 0.03 2.53 11.41
CA LEU A 155 -0.74 2.46 10.17
C LEU A 155 -2.23 2.30 10.46
N LYS A 156 -3.07 3.16 9.89
CA LYS A 156 -4.52 3.01 9.82
C LYS A 156 -4.90 2.32 8.52
N LEU A 157 -5.82 1.38 8.62
CA LEU A 157 -6.38 0.67 7.48
C LEU A 157 -7.90 0.72 7.56
N ASP A 158 -8.52 1.27 6.53
CA ASP A 158 -9.97 1.32 6.36
C ASP A 158 -10.35 0.43 5.17
N GLN A 159 -11.22 -0.55 5.42
CA GLN A 159 -11.75 -1.48 4.41
C GLN A 159 -13.10 -1.02 3.85
N SER A 160 -13.51 0.23 4.10
CA SER A 160 -14.80 0.81 3.72
C SER A 160 -16.03 0.10 4.31
N ASN A 161 -15.83 -0.77 5.31
CA ASN A 161 -16.89 -1.47 6.03
C ASN A 161 -17.27 -0.79 7.36
N GLY A 162 -16.88 0.47 7.53
CA GLY A 162 -17.09 1.25 8.75
C GLY A 162 -16.14 0.89 9.91
N ARG A 163 -15.13 0.04 9.67
CA ARG A 163 -14.11 -0.31 10.67
C ARG A 163 -12.74 0.16 10.22
N ILE A 164 -12.10 0.96 11.07
CA ILE A 164 -10.70 1.36 10.93
C ILE A 164 -9.87 0.51 11.89
N ILE A 165 -8.84 -0.14 11.36
CA ILE A 165 -7.92 -0.98 12.11
C ILE A 165 -6.58 -0.27 12.21
N GLU A 166 -6.05 -0.15 13.42
CA GLU A 166 -4.72 0.39 13.68
C GLU A 166 -3.69 -0.73 13.81
N PHE A 167 -2.59 -0.58 13.09
CA PHE A 167 -1.48 -1.51 13.02
C PHE A 167 -0.19 -0.80 13.47
N PRO A 168 0.27 -1.03 14.70
CA PRO A 168 1.56 -0.53 15.17
C PRO A 168 2.69 -1.17 14.36
N LEU A 169 3.52 -0.36 13.71
CA LEU A 169 4.63 -0.81 12.89
C LEU A 169 5.71 -1.51 13.70
N THR A 170 5.80 -1.19 14.98
CA THR A 170 6.69 -1.87 15.93
C THR A 170 6.37 -3.36 16.09
N ASN A 171 5.12 -3.77 15.85
CA ASN A 171 4.66 -5.15 15.95
C ASN A 171 4.86 -5.98 14.67
N VAL A 172 5.48 -5.40 13.63
CA VAL A 172 5.80 -6.12 12.40
C VAL A 172 6.97 -7.06 12.66
N SER A 173 6.77 -8.35 12.38
CA SER A 173 7.79 -9.39 12.51
C SER A 173 8.56 -9.60 11.21
N LYS A 174 7.89 -9.47 10.06
CA LYS A 174 8.49 -9.72 8.74
C LYS A 174 7.80 -8.91 7.66
N VAL A 175 8.58 -8.49 6.66
CA VAL A 175 8.06 -8.03 5.37
C VAL A 175 8.73 -8.83 4.27
N TYR A 176 7.95 -9.30 3.31
CA TYR A 176 8.49 -10.09 2.20
C TYR A 176 7.62 -9.96 0.95
N ARG A 177 8.16 -10.37 -0.20
CA ARG A 177 7.45 -10.40 -1.47
C ARG A 177 7.20 -11.84 -1.91
N ILE A 178 6.02 -12.10 -2.44
CA ILE A 178 5.66 -13.32 -3.17
C ILE A 178 5.14 -12.94 -4.56
N VAL A 179 5.26 -13.85 -5.50
CA VAL A 179 4.84 -13.65 -6.89
C VAL A 179 3.71 -14.62 -7.19
N LYS A 180 2.59 -14.12 -7.73
CA LYS A 180 1.50 -14.95 -8.24
C LYS A 180 1.57 -14.90 -9.77
N ASN A 181 1.62 -16.05 -10.42
CA ASN A 181 1.65 -16.18 -11.87
C ASN A 181 0.69 -17.30 -12.28
N ASP A 182 -0.34 -16.98 -13.06
CA ASP A 182 -1.40 -17.91 -13.51
C ASP A 182 -1.94 -18.77 -12.34
N ASP A 183 -2.34 -18.11 -11.25
CA ASP A 183 -2.82 -18.68 -9.98
C ASP A 183 -1.85 -19.58 -9.20
N LYS A 184 -0.59 -19.69 -9.65
CA LYS A 184 0.48 -20.37 -8.92
C LYS A 184 1.32 -19.38 -8.12
N TRP A 185 1.70 -19.80 -6.91
CA TRP A 185 2.45 -19.01 -5.95
C TRP A 185 3.94 -19.34 -6.02
N TYR A 186 4.78 -18.32 -6.13
CA TYR A 186 6.22 -18.43 -6.21
C TYR A 186 6.88 -17.51 -5.18
N ALA A 187 8.00 -17.96 -4.62
CA ALA A 187 8.84 -17.08 -3.81
C ALA A 187 9.51 -16.03 -4.71
N ALA A 188 9.77 -14.84 -4.16
CA ALA A 188 10.51 -13.82 -4.87
C ALA A 188 11.92 -14.33 -5.25
N GLY A 189 12.26 -14.27 -6.54
CA GLY A 189 13.58 -14.67 -7.05
C GLY A 189 13.64 -16.09 -7.63
N THR A 190 12.57 -16.88 -7.50
CA THR A 190 12.49 -18.18 -8.19
C THR A 190 12.33 -17.95 -9.70
N PRO A 191 13.08 -18.67 -10.57
CA PRO A 191 12.87 -18.59 -12.01
C PRO A 191 11.43 -18.96 -12.35
N LEU A 192 10.68 -18.00 -12.89
CA LEU A 192 9.32 -18.25 -13.34
C LEU A 192 9.39 -19.08 -14.62
N PRO A 193 8.61 -20.17 -14.73
CA PRO A 193 8.66 -21.03 -15.90
C PRO A 193 8.44 -20.21 -17.17
N HIS A 194 7.39 -19.36 -17.22
CA HIS A 194 7.14 -18.38 -18.28
C HIS A 194 6.62 -17.06 -17.67
N SER A 195 7.13 -15.91 -18.11
CA SER A 195 6.60 -14.59 -17.71
C SER A 195 5.26 -14.37 -18.43
N SER A 196 4.15 -14.72 -17.80
CA SER A 196 2.82 -14.45 -18.34
C SER A 196 2.45 -12.97 -18.14
N ALA A 197 1.47 -12.50 -18.90
CA ALA A 197 0.89 -11.17 -18.72
C ALA A 197 0.19 -10.99 -17.34
N ASN A 198 -0.06 -12.09 -16.62
CA ASN A 198 -0.81 -12.11 -15.36
C ASN A 198 0.11 -12.32 -14.14
N THR A 199 1.30 -11.74 -14.18
CA THR A 199 2.22 -11.81 -13.04
C THR A 199 1.91 -10.70 -12.05
N GLU A 200 1.48 -11.06 -10.84
CA GLU A 200 1.22 -10.14 -9.74
C GLU A 200 2.33 -10.21 -8.70
N GLN A 201 2.70 -9.06 -8.17
CA GLN A 201 3.70 -8.90 -7.12
C GLN A 201 2.98 -8.58 -5.82
N ILE A 202 3.13 -9.44 -4.82
CA ILE A 202 2.40 -9.33 -3.57
C ILE A 202 3.39 -9.07 -2.45
N VAL A 203 3.27 -7.91 -1.80
CA VAL A 203 4.08 -7.57 -0.62
C VAL A 203 3.28 -7.89 0.63
N VAL A 204 3.82 -8.78 1.46
CA VAL A 204 3.20 -9.22 2.71
C VAL A 204 3.90 -8.55 3.89
N VAL A 205 3.13 -7.81 4.68
CA VAL A 205 3.55 -7.27 5.98
C VAL A 205 2.93 -8.15 7.07
N GLU A 206 3.78 -8.86 7.79
CA GLU A 206 3.39 -9.80 8.83
C GLU A 206 3.52 -9.17 10.21
N PHE A 207 2.39 -9.10 10.91
CA PHE A 207 2.29 -8.77 12.32
C PHE A 207 2.12 -10.08 13.11
N MET A 208 2.36 -10.06 14.43
CA MET A 208 2.34 -11.28 15.27
C MET A 208 1.12 -12.21 15.08
N ARG A 209 -0.07 -11.67 14.75
CA ARG A 209 -1.31 -12.45 14.56
C ARG A 209 -2.08 -12.13 13.28
N ARG A 210 -1.54 -11.26 12.41
CA ARG A 210 -2.26 -10.74 11.23
C ARG A 210 -1.28 -10.52 10.08
N LYS A 211 -1.75 -10.68 8.85
CA LYS A 211 -0.96 -10.38 7.64
C LYS A 211 -1.73 -9.39 6.78
N LEU A 212 -1.02 -8.39 6.25
CA LEU A 212 -1.51 -7.51 5.21
C LEU A 212 -0.79 -7.88 3.92
N ALA A 213 -1.54 -8.25 2.88
CA ALA A 213 -0.99 -8.60 1.57
C ALA A 213 -1.42 -7.53 0.56
N PHE A 214 -0.47 -6.74 0.09
CA PHE A 214 -0.67 -5.66 -0.88
C PHE A 214 -0.30 -6.14 -2.28
N VAL A 215 -1.19 -5.92 -3.24
CA VAL A 215 -1.06 -6.42 -4.61
C VAL A 215 -0.59 -5.31 -5.53
N PHE A 216 0.43 -5.61 -6.34
CA PHE A 216 1.00 -4.70 -7.33
C PHE A 216 1.15 -5.40 -8.68
N LYS A 217 0.83 -4.68 -9.76
CA LYS A 217 1.04 -5.16 -11.14
C LYS A 217 2.48 -5.01 -11.59
N GLU A 218 3.15 -3.97 -11.12
CA GLU A 218 4.50 -3.61 -11.54
C GLU A 218 5.56 -4.04 -10.52
N LEU A 219 6.60 -4.73 -10.99
CA LEU A 219 7.74 -5.14 -10.17
C LEU A 219 8.41 -3.95 -9.47
N GLN A 220 8.66 -2.88 -10.21
CA GLN A 220 9.34 -1.69 -9.70
C GLN A 220 8.54 -1.02 -8.57
N VAL A 221 7.22 -0.93 -8.74
CA VAL A 221 6.32 -0.36 -7.73
C VAL A 221 6.31 -1.22 -6.46
N SER A 222 6.22 -2.54 -6.61
CA SER A 222 6.27 -3.46 -5.46
C SER A 222 7.61 -3.40 -4.69
N GLN A 223 8.73 -3.22 -5.40
CA GLN A 223 10.05 -3.09 -4.80
C GLN A 223 10.21 -1.77 -4.05
N ARG A 224 9.77 -0.66 -4.65
CA ARG A 224 9.73 0.64 -3.96
C ARG A 224 8.90 0.54 -2.68
N PHE A 225 7.69 0.00 -2.77
CA PHE A 225 6.82 -0.18 -1.61
C PHE A 225 7.50 -1.02 -0.53
N LEU A 226 8.05 -2.19 -0.89
CA LEU A 226 8.74 -3.08 0.04
C LEU A 226 9.90 -2.37 0.77
N ILE A 227 10.78 -1.72 0.03
CA ILE A 227 11.95 -1.02 0.58
C ILE A 227 11.51 0.09 1.54
N CYS A 228 10.61 0.96 1.09
CA CYS A 228 10.18 2.10 1.91
C CYS A 228 9.39 1.67 3.14
N MET A 229 8.56 0.64 3.02
CA MET A 229 7.82 0.05 4.14
C MET A 229 8.79 -0.56 5.16
N GLU A 230 9.83 -1.28 4.72
CA GLU A 230 10.84 -1.82 5.62
C GLU A 230 11.61 -0.71 6.36
N LEU A 231 12.02 0.36 5.67
CA LEU A 231 12.67 1.50 6.32
C LEU A 231 11.75 2.15 7.36
N LEU A 232 10.45 2.29 7.05
CA LEU A 232 9.48 2.86 7.98
C LEU A 232 9.33 2.00 9.24
N ILE A 233 9.24 0.67 9.08
CA ILE A 233 9.16 -0.28 10.19
C ILE A 233 10.42 -0.23 11.06
N ARG A 234 11.60 -0.25 10.43
CA ARG A 234 12.89 -0.20 11.15
C ARG A 234 13.02 1.07 11.98
N ARG A 235 12.61 2.21 11.41
CA ARG A 235 12.56 3.49 12.13
C ARG A 235 11.62 3.41 13.33
N ALA A 236 10.41 2.88 13.15
CA ALA A 236 9.44 2.75 14.24
C ALA A 236 9.98 1.87 15.38
N GLN A 237 10.62 0.74 15.06
CA GLN A 237 11.24 -0.15 16.02
C GLN A 237 12.41 0.51 16.77
N GLN A 238 13.23 1.31 16.09
CA GLN A 238 14.36 2.04 16.70
C GLN A 238 13.91 3.14 17.65
N LYS A 239 12.77 3.80 17.39
CA LYS A 239 12.23 4.82 18.31
C LYS A 239 11.67 4.23 19.62
N GLN A 240 11.33 2.94 19.63
CA GLN A 240 10.80 2.26 20.81
C GLN A 240 11.91 1.65 21.69
N ALA A 241 13.08 1.39 21.12
CA ALA A 241 14.25 0.79 21.78
C ALA A 241 15.04 1.84 22.58
#